data_AF-A0A143BIL5-F1
#
_entry.id   AF-A0A143BIL5-F1
#
_cell.length_a   1.000
_cell.length_b   1.000
_cell.length_c   1.000
_cell.angle_alpha   90.00
_cell.angle_beta   90.00
_cell.angle_gamma   90.00
#
_symmetry.space_group_name_H-M   'P 1'
#
loop_
_entity.id
_entity.type
_entity.pdbx_description
1 polymer ?
#
loop_
_entity_poly.entity_id
_entity_poly.type
_entity_poly.pdbx_seq_one_letter_code
_entity_poly.pdbx_strand_id
1 'polypeptide(L)'
;MNRQLFERACRAVAVLCLLAALAIAVRAGGRAGASAQSSVLQISDSVLSDTGARALHEVREWLLRRSAMASHNREADGRGVATDTLVLPLSSVPGPPLRAGLMSLRHAGVPVRWTDSTRARGLALSVTRVASPSAPLDVRLSAPTGGTVVLRDAGGVLDSVAAAPTLSWRLQSASPPLVATVGRSVVRATLPESGVTRRLLLLADPGWESKFVAAALEEAGWQVDGTFRVSPSGATTLGAPQRLDTARYAAVLILDSLRVDGAAIRDFVVRGGGVVLGGDALRIPALAAWRPARATAVRGAIAGALLTDTPRRGLEAWELEPVADAVVLQVDRGDHAHDEPALVARRVGAGRVVAMPYRESWRWRMQGTDDGMGDHRAWWTAAVAAAVPSPSTPIAAFDGYPGAAAPYADLVARVGAATAGDAARPATVVERRPGDLPLPLRAPVLLLVTLVALLVEWASRRLRGLR
;
A
#
# COMPACT_ATOMS: atom_id res chain seq x y z
N MET A 1 -34.83 -54.44 50.25
CA MET A 1 -33.73 -53.51 50.58
C MET A 1 -34.14 -52.11 50.13
N ASN A 2 -34.25 -51.15 51.06
CA ASN A 2 -34.98 -49.89 50.85
C ASN A 2 -34.34 -48.99 49.77
N ARG A 3 -35.09 -48.73 48.70
CA ARG A 3 -34.74 -47.83 47.58
C ARG A 3 -34.24 -46.45 48.04
N GLN A 4 -34.78 -45.95 49.15
CA GLN A 4 -34.37 -44.68 49.76
C GLN A 4 -32.96 -44.72 50.40
N LEU A 5 -32.50 -45.87 50.91
CA LEU A 5 -31.15 -46.01 51.46
C LEU A 5 -30.08 -46.03 50.36
N PHE A 6 -30.38 -46.66 49.22
CA PHE A 6 -29.46 -46.67 48.07
C PHE A 6 -29.32 -45.29 47.42
N GLU A 7 -30.43 -44.55 47.29
CA GLU A 7 -30.39 -43.20 46.72
C GLU A 7 -29.64 -42.21 47.63
N ARG A 8 -29.77 -42.36 48.96
CA ARG A 8 -29.00 -41.59 49.94
C ARG A 8 -27.50 -41.95 49.91
N ALA A 9 -27.16 -43.23 49.75
CA ALA A 9 -25.78 -43.67 49.63
C ALA A 9 -25.10 -43.11 48.36
N CYS A 10 -25.76 -43.12 47.20
CA CYS A 10 -25.22 -42.56 45.97
C CYS A 10 -25.00 -41.04 46.05
N ARG A 11 -25.92 -40.30 46.68
CA ARG A 11 -25.74 -38.86 46.91
C ARG A 11 -24.58 -38.56 47.86
N ALA A 12 -24.41 -39.36 48.91
CA ALA A 12 -23.29 -39.21 49.85
C ALA A 12 -21.93 -39.46 49.17
N VAL A 13 -21.82 -40.49 48.32
CA VAL A 13 -20.60 -40.79 47.55
C VAL A 13 -20.29 -39.66 46.55
N ALA A 14 -21.29 -39.12 45.86
CA ALA A 14 -21.09 -38.00 44.94
C ALA A 14 -20.57 -36.74 45.66
N VAL A 15 -21.10 -36.42 46.84
CA VAL A 15 -20.64 -35.28 47.66
C VAL A 15 -19.20 -35.50 48.17
N LEU A 16 -18.86 -36.71 48.61
CA LEU A 16 -17.50 -37.04 49.06
C LEU A 16 -16.47 -36.94 47.92
N CYS A 17 -16.81 -37.38 46.71
CA CYS A 17 -15.94 -37.22 45.54
C CYS A 17 -15.71 -35.74 45.17
N LEU A 18 -16.75 -34.91 45.31
CA LEU A 18 -16.68 -33.46 45.05
C LEU A 18 -15.78 -32.76 46.08
N LEU A 19 -15.89 -33.12 47.35
CA LEU A 19 -15.05 -32.59 48.43
C LEU A 19 -13.59 -33.03 48.29
N ALA A 20 -13.34 -34.28 47.89
CA ALA A 20 -11.98 -34.78 47.63
C ALA A 20 -11.32 -34.06 46.43
N ALA A 21 -12.08 -33.82 45.36
CA ALA A 21 -11.60 -33.05 44.21
C ALA A 21 -11.27 -31.59 44.59
N LEU A 22 -12.08 -30.97 45.45
CA LEU A 22 -11.85 -29.61 45.97
C LEU A 22 -10.58 -29.58 46.84
N ALA A 23 -10.38 -30.55 47.72
CA ALA A 23 -9.21 -30.65 48.58
C ALA A 23 -7.90 -30.85 47.79
N ILE A 24 -7.92 -31.65 46.72
CA ILE A 24 -6.77 -31.86 45.82
C ILE A 24 -6.47 -30.58 45.04
N ALA A 25 -7.51 -29.86 44.58
CA ALA A 25 -7.35 -28.59 43.87
C ALA A 25 -6.73 -27.50 44.76
N VAL A 26 -7.08 -27.45 46.05
CA VAL A 26 -6.50 -26.51 47.02
C VAL A 26 -5.05 -26.88 47.37
N ARG A 27 -4.75 -28.18 47.55
CA ARG A 27 -3.40 -28.64 47.95
C ARG A 27 -2.37 -28.54 46.82
N ALA A 28 -2.79 -28.61 45.55
CA ALA A 28 -1.93 -28.39 44.40
C ALA A 28 -1.52 -26.91 44.21
N GLY A 29 -2.25 -25.97 44.81
CA GLY A 29 -1.93 -24.54 44.77
C GLY A 29 -0.81 -24.10 45.73
N GLY A 30 -0.46 -24.91 46.74
CA GLY A 30 0.39 -24.49 47.86
C GLY A 30 1.88 -24.83 47.79
N ARG A 31 2.41 -25.36 46.66
CA ARG A 31 3.80 -25.89 46.61
C ARG A 31 4.72 -25.35 45.52
N ALA A 32 4.41 -24.20 44.91
CA ALA A 32 5.38 -23.49 44.07
C ALA A 32 5.98 -22.31 44.85
N GLY A 33 7.19 -22.47 45.39
CA GLY A 33 7.96 -21.38 45.98
C GLY A 33 8.17 -20.27 44.96
N ALA A 34 7.56 -19.11 45.20
CA ALA A 34 7.56 -17.97 44.30
C ALA A 34 8.79 -17.09 44.53
N SER A 35 9.86 -17.32 43.76
CA SER A 35 10.75 -16.23 43.38
C SER A 35 10.09 -15.43 42.27
N ALA A 36 9.92 -14.12 42.43
CA ALA A 36 9.36 -13.22 41.43
C ALA A 36 10.29 -13.16 40.20
N GLN A 37 10.13 -14.11 39.28
CA GLN A 37 10.83 -14.14 38.00
C GLN A 37 9.94 -13.49 36.93
N SER A 38 10.42 -12.40 36.36
CA SER A 38 9.93 -11.84 35.09
C SER A 38 10.11 -12.89 34.00
N SER A 39 9.01 -13.35 33.38
CA SER A 39 9.09 -14.33 32.32
C SER A 39 9.14 -13.65 30.95
N VAL A 40 10.21 -13.93 30.20
CA VAL A 40 10.31 -13.54 28.80
C VAL A 40 9.82 -14.71 27.96
N LEU A 41 8.75 -14.47 27.21
CA LEU A 41 8.22 -15.42 26.24
C LEU A 41 8.86 -15.13 24.89
N GLN A 42 9.64 -16.09 24.38
CA GLN A 42 10.19 -16.03 23.03
C GLN A 42 9.33 -16.92 22.12
N ILE A 43 8.73 -16.32 21.09
CA ILE A 43 7.95 -17.05 20.09
C ILE A 43 8.79 -17.13 18.80
N SER A 44 9.04 -18.34 18.31
CA SER A 44 9.79 -18.56 17.08
C SER A 44 8.94 -18.25 15.83
N ASP A 45 9.60 -17.83 14.74
CA ASP A 45 8.96 -17.51 13.44
C ASP A 45 8.05 -18.62 12.89
N SER A 46 8.35 -19.89 13.18
CA SER A 46 7.54 -21.03 12.73
C SER A 46 6.10 -21.00 13.26
N VAL A 47 5.87 -20.33 14.40
CA VAL A 47 4.56 -20.19 15.06
C VAL A 47 3.75 -19.01 14.48
N LEU A 48 4.39 -18.11 13.74
CA LEU A 48 3.84 -16.84 13.25
C LEU A 48 3.34 -16.90 11.79
N SER A 49 3.27 -18.08 11.16
CA SER A 49 2.56 -18.29 9.88
C SER A 49 1.04 -18.05 10.06
N ASP A 50 0.21 -18.03 9.01
CA ASP A 50 -1.20 -17.53 9.03
C ASP A 50 -2.12 -18.10 10.16
N THR A 51 -1.76 -19.19 10.82
CA THR A 51 -2.35 -19.71 12.07
C THR A 51 -2.02 -18.91 13.34
N GLY A 52 -1.04 -18.00 13.28
CA GLY A 52 -0.46 -17.24 14.39
C GLY A 52 -1.40 -16.21 15.02
N ALA A 53 -2.46 -15.79 14.34
CA ALA A 53 -3.49 -14.94 14.95
C ALA A 53 -4.24 -15.69 16.07
N ARG A 54 -4.51 -17.00 15.89
CA ARG A 54 -5.07 -17.85 16.96
C ARG A 54 -4.05 -18.05 18.08
N ALA A 55 -2.79 -18.31 17.75
CA ALA A 55 -1.72 -18.43 18.74
C ALA A 55 -1.54 -17.14 19.56
N LEU A 56 -1.58 -15.95 18.94
CA LEU A 56 -1.57 -14.67 19.65
C LEU A 56 -2.81 -14.47 20.51
N HIS A 57 -3.98 -14.93 20.07
CA HIS A 57 -5.19 -14.86 20.89
C HIS A 57 -5.07 -15.76 22.13
N GLU A 58 -4.56 -16.98 21.97
CA GLU A 58 -4.28 -17.91 23.07
C GLU A 58 -3.21 -17.37 24.03
N VAL A 59 -2.14 -16.78 23.49
CA VAL A 59 -1.10 -16.10 24.29
C VAL A 59 -1.69 -14.90 25.04
N ARG A 60 -2.54 -14.10 24.39
CA ARG A 60 -3.26 -12.99 25.03
C ARG A 60 -4.16 -13.48 26.16
N GLU A 61 -4.99 -14.49 25.90
CA GLU A 61 -5.88 -15.09 26.90
C GLU A 61 -5.09 -15.64 28.10
N TRP A 62 -3.97 -16.30 27.83
CA TRP A 62 -3.09 -16.81 28.86
C TRP A 62 -2.42 -15.69 29.66
N LEU A 63 -1.87 -14.65 29.01
CA LEU A 63 -1.26 -13.50 29.67
C LEU A 63 -2.29 -12.74 30.52
N LEU A 64 -3.50 -12.55 30.00
CA LEU A 64 -4.61 -11.93 30.73
C LEU A 64 -5.01 -12.77 31.94
N ARG A 65 -5.19 -14.09 31.80
CA ARG A 65 -5.47 -14.97 32.93
C ARG A 65 -4.36 -14.98 33.96
N ARG A 66 -3.10 -14.99 33.54
CA ARG A 66 -1.94 -14.97 34.44
C ARG A 66 -1.83 -13.64 35.17
N SER A 67 -2.05 -12.52 34.49
CA SER A 67 -2.09 -11.20 35.10
C SER A 67 -3.26 -11.06 36.08
N ALA A 68 -4.43 -11.65 35.76
CA ALA A 68 -5.58 -11.72 36.66
C ALA A 68 -5.27 -12.58 37.91
N MET A 69 -4.65 -13.76 37.74
CA MET A 69 -4.21 -14.60 38.86
C MET A 69 -3.13 -13.91 39.71
N ALA A 70 -2.17 -13.22 39.08
CA ALA A 70 -1.16 -12.43 39.77
C ALA A 70 -1.79 -11.23 40.51
N SER A 71 -2.84 -10.63 39.95
CA SER A 71 -3.60 -9.56 40.61
C SER A 71 -4.45 -10.06 41.77
N HIS A 72 -4.95 -11.29 41.73
CA HIS A 72 -5.69 -11.91 42.82
C HIS A 72 -4.75 -12.33 43.97
N ASN A 73 -3.52 -12.73 43.64
CA ASN A 73 -2.46 -12.96 44.63
C ASN A 73 -1.87 -11.64 45.20
N ARG A 74 -2.17 -10.46 44.63
CA ARG A 74 -1.73 -9.15 45.18
C ARG A 74 -2.27 -8.88 46.57
N GLU A 75 -3.52 -9.28 46.82
CA GLU A 75 -4.17 -9.05 48.11
C GLU A 75 -3.50 -9.81 49.24
N ALA A 76 -2.67 -10.82 48.92
CA ALA A 76 -1.98 -11.64 49.91
C ALA A 76 -0.54 -11.20 50.23
N ASP A 77 0.25 -10.67 49.28
CA ASP A 77 1.73 -10.66 49.44
C ASP A 77 2.49 -9.35 49.12
N GLY A 78 1.83 -8.24 48.77
CA GLY A 78 2.47 -6.90 48.74
C GLY A 78 3.68 -6.68 47.81
N ARG A 79 4.02 -7.60 46.90
CA ARG A 79 5.17 -7.48 45.98
C ARG A 79 4.77 -7.02 44.58
N GLY A 80 5.62 -6.17 43.98
CA GLY A 80 5.42 -5.55 42.67
C GLY A 80 5.28 -6.53 41.50
N VAL A 81 4.49 -6.13 40.50
CA VAL A 81 4.16 -6.95 39.32
C VAL A 81 5.38 -7.05 38.39
N ALA A 82 5.95 -8.26 38.24
CA ALA A 82 6.85 -8.54 37.14
C ALA A 82 6.09 -8.42 35.81
N THR A 83 6.46 -7.47 34.96
CA THR A 83 5.80 -7.25 33.67
C THR A 83 6.37 -8.24 32.65
N ASP A 84 5.60 -9.27 32.30
CA ASP A 84 6.01 -10.24 31.28
C ASP A 84 6.18 -9.50 29.93
N THR A 85 7.37 -9.61 29.34
CA THR A 85 7.72 -8.97 28.06
C THR A 85 7.74 -10.02 26.95
N LEU A 86 7.03 -9.74 25.87
CA LEU A 86 7.05 -10.57 24.67
C LEU A 86 8.24 -10.15 23.80
N VAL A 87 9.17 -11.07 23.53
CA VAL A 87 10.34 -10.83 22.66
C VAL A 87 10.21 -11.68 21.40
N LEU A 88 10.21 -11.03 20.23
CA LEU A 88 9.95 -11.67 18.94
C LEU A 88 11.15 -11.53 18.00
N PRO A 89 11.91 -12.59 17.74
CA PRO A 89 12.80 -12.62 16.58
C PRO A 89 11.96 -12.78 15.30
N LEU A 90 12.06 -11.83 14.38
CA LEU A 90 11.30 -11.83 13.12
C LEU A 90 12.22 -11.98 11.91
N SER A 91 12.08 -13.06 11.14
CA SER A 91 12.76 -13.28 9.85
C SER A 91 11.91 -12.93 8.64
N SER A 92 10.64 -12.58 8.85
CA SER A 92 9.75 -11.98 7.86
C SER A 92 8.83 -10.96 8.50
N VAL A 93 8.37 -9.96 7.74
CA VAL A 93 7.37 -9.02 8.25
C VAL A 93 6.03 -9.75 8.49
N PRO A 94 5.48 -9.72 9.72
CA PRO A 94 4.19 -10.31 10.05
C PRO A 94 3.07 -9.85 9.12
N GLY A 95 2.12 -10.74 8.77
CA GLY A 95 0.93 -10.39 8.00
C GLY A 95 -0.02 -9.44 8.76
N PRO A 96 -1.02 -8.83 8.08
CA PRO A 96 -1.91 -7.84 8.70
C PRO A 96 -2.63 -8.30 9.98
N PRO A 97 -3.21 -9.52 10.07
CA PRO A 97 -3.87 -9.97 11.29
C PRO A 97 -2.91 -10.08 12.48
N LEU A 98 -1.68 -10.53 12.23
CA LEU A 98 -0.67 -10.70 13.27
C LEU A 98 -0.19 -9.35 13.80
N ARG A 99 0.05 -8.36 12.91
CA ARG A 99 0.39 -6.99 13.33
C ARG A 99 -0.72 -6.33 14.14
N ALA A 100 -1.99 -6.55 13.77
CA ALA A 100 -3.13 -6.10 14.55
C ALA A 100 -3.19 -6.78 15.93
N GLY A 101 -2.89 -8.08 16.01
CA GLY A 101 -2.77 -8.81 17.28
C GLY A 101 -1.68 -8.27 18.19
N LEU A 102 -0.49 -7.98 17.65
CA LEU A 102 0.62 -7.38 18.40
C LEU A 102 0.27 -5.98 18.92
N MET A 103 -0.42 -5.18 18.10
CA MET A 103 -0.95 -3.89 18.52
C MET A 103 -1.94 -4.04 19.68
N SER A 104 -2.86 -5.01 19.60
CA SER A 104 -3.83 -5.28 20.67
C SER A 104 -3.15 -5.68 21.98
N LEU A 105 -2.09 -6.49 21.93
CA LEU A 105 -1.29 -6.84 23.12
C LEU A 105 -0.66 -5.60 23.75
N ARG A 106 -0.08 -4.72 22.93
CA ARG A 106 0.51 -3.46 23.40
C ARG A 106 -0.53 -2.55 24.05
N HIS A 107 -1.73 -2.44 23.46
CA HIS A 107 -2.83 -1.66 24.04
C HIS A 107 -3.36 -2.27 25.34
N ALA A 108 -3.24 -3.58 25.52
CA ALA A 108 -3.54 -4.27 26.78
C ALA A 108 -2.43 -4.13 27.83
N GLY A 109 -1.39 -3.32 27.57
CA GLY A 109 -0.29 -3.08 28.50
C GLY A 109 0.80 -4.17 28.51
N VAL A 110 0.78 -5.11 27.57
CA VAL A 110 1.85 -6.10 27.42
C VAL A 110 3.01 -5.47 26.63
N PRO A 111 4.21 -5.33 27.23
CA PRO A 111 5.36 -4.82 26.49
C PRO A 111 5.80 -5.83 25.42
N VAL A 112 5.85 -5.37 24.17
CA VAL A 112 6.30 -6.15 23.01
C VAL A 112 7.61 -5.57 22.50
N ARG A 113 8.63 -6.41 22.37
CA ARG A 113 9.94 -6.09 21.76
C ARG A 113 10.21 -7.07 20.63
N TRP A 114 10.92 -6.63 19.60
CA TRP A 114 11.25 -7.48 18.47
C TRP A 114 12.62 -7.14 17.90
N THR A 115 13.28 -8.14 17.33
CA THR A 115 14.58 -7.99 16.66
C THR A 115 14.41 -8.19 15.17
N ASP A 116 15.00 -7.30 14.38
CA ASP A 116 14.86 -7.28 12.93
C ASP A 116 15.87 -8.22 12.25
N SER A 117 15.39 -9.36 11.77
CA SER A 117 16.10 -10.22 10.81
C SER A 117 15.34 -10.35 9.48
N THR A 118 14.38 -9.46 9.24
CA THR A 118 13.41 -9.57 8.13
C THR A 118 13.99 -9.19 6.77
N ARG A 119 15.08 -8.42 6.77
CA ARG A 119 15.64 -7.75 5.58
C ARG A 119 14.56 -7.04 4.76
N ALA A 120 13.57 -6.41 5.42
CA ALA A 120 12.44 -5.74 4.77
C ALA A 120 12.32 -4.26 5.13
N ARG A 121 13.35 -3.69 5.75
CA ARG A 121 13.40 -2.26 6.08
C ARG A 121 13.25 -1.44 4.79
N GLY A 122 12.28 -0.53 4.79
CA GLY A 122 11.95 0.29 3.61
C GLY A 122 11.10 -0.40 2.55
N LEU A 123 10.61 -1.63 2.79
CA LEU A 123 9.74 -2.34 1.86
C LEU A 123 8.37 -1.63 1.76
N ALA A 124 8.08 -1.09 0.58
CA ALA A 124 6.79 -0.44 0.28
C ALA A 124 6.44 -0.59 -1.21
N LEU A 125 5.17 -0.86 -1.50
CA LEU A 125 4.61 -1.01 -2.84
C LEU A 125 3.54 0.05 -3.05
N SER A 126 3.72 0.87 -4.09
CA SER A 126 2.75 1.84 -4.55
C SER A 126 2.25 1.43 -5.93
N VAL A 127 0.94 1.47 -6.14
CA VAL A 127 0.33 1.21 -7.44
C VAL A 127 -0.58 2.36 -7.76
N THR A 128 -0.34 2.97 -8.91
CA THR A 128 -1.17 4.07 -9.42
C THR A 128 -1.64 3.74 -10.82
N ARG A 129 -2.86 4.17 -11.16
CA ARG A 129 -3.35 4.06 -12.54
C ARG A 129 -3.02 5.34 -13.29
N VAL A 130 -2.37 5.17 -14.43
CA VAL A 130 -2.06 6.27 -15.34
C VAL A 130 -3.35 6.72 -16.00
N ALA A 131 -3.64 8.02 -15.96
CA ALA A 131 -4.84 8.60 -16.56
C ALA A 131 -4.74 8.63 -18.09
N SER A 132 -5.06 7.50 -18.73
CA SER A 132 -5.03 7.31 -20.19
C SER A 132 -6.04 6.24 -20.63
N PRO A 133 -6.42 6.17 -21.91
CA PRO A 133 -7.40 5.20 -22.44
C PRO A 133 -7.05 3.75 -22.14
N SER A 134 -5.79 3.35 -22.30
CA SER A 134 -5.31 2.01 -21.93
C SER A 134 -5.19 1.81 -20.42
N ALA A 135 -5.21 2.90 -19.65
CA ALA A 135 -5.18 2.96 -18.20
C ALA A 135 -4.17 2.00 -17.54
N PRO A 136 -2.88 2.00 -17.97
CA PRO A 136 -1.88 1.11 -17.43
C PRO A 136 -1.59 1.45 -15.97
N LEU A 137 -1.01 0.49 -15.25
CA LEU A 137 -0.56 0.61 -13.88
C LEU A 137 0.91 1.04 -13.85
N ASP A 138 1.21 2.12 -13.13
CA ASP A 138 2.56 2.46 -12.68
C ASP A 138 2.75 1.86 -11.28
N VAL A 139 3.59 0.84 -11.21
CA VAL A 139 3.90 0.07 -10.00
C VAL A 139 5.29 0.48 -9.55
N ARG A 140 5.41 0.98 -8.33
CA ARG A 140 6.69 1.36 -7.73
C ARG A 140 6.92 0.56 -6.46
N LEU A 141 8.09 -0.05 -6.36
CA LEU A 141 8.51 -0.79 -5.18
C LEU A 141 9.77 -0.13 -4.63
N SER A 142 9.72 0.24 -3.35
CA SER A 142 10.90 0.45 -2.53
C SER A 142 11.25 -0.87 -1.88
N ALA A 143 12.47 -1.36 -2.06
CA ALA A 143 12.94 -2.61 -1.49
C ALA A 143 14.39 -2.46 -0.99
N PRO A 144 14.78 -3.17 0.07
CA PRO A 144 16.17 -3.22 0.50
C PRO A 144 17.04 -3.92 -0.55
N THR A 145 18.30 -3.50 -0.65
CA THR A 145 19.25 -4.07 -1.60
C THR A 145 19.65 -5.49 -1.22
N GLY A 146 19.81 -6.34 -2.24
CA GLY A 146 20.27 -7.72 -2.09
C GLY A 146 19.12 -8.75 -2.08
N GLY A 147 19.28 -9.78 -2.92
CA GLY A 147 18.26 -10.79 -3.17
C GLY A 147 17.43 -10.51 -4.43
N THR A 148 16.36 -11.28 -4.61
CA THR A 148 15.46 -11.19 -5.76
C THR A 148 14.10 -10.70 -5.30
N VAL A 149 13.57 -9.72 -6.02
CA VAL A 149 12.18 -9.27 -5.93
C VAL A 149 11.38 -10.08 -6.93
N VAL A 150 10.28 -10.68 -6.48
CA VAL A 150 9.32 -11.33 -7.36
C VAL A 150 8.00 -10.56 -7.29
N LEU A 151 7.56 -10.05 -8.43
CA LEU A 151 6.26 -9.40 -8.59
C LEU A 151 5.26 -10.43 -9.14
N ARG A 152 4.10 -10.52 -8.51
CA ARG A 152 3.05 -11.48 -8.87
C ARG A 152 1.66 -10.86 -8.71
N ASP A 153 0.72 -11.45 -9.42
CA ASP A 153 -0.70 -11.14 -9.33
C ASP A 153 -1.50 -12.43 -9.12
N ALA A 154 -2.83 -12.40 -9.23
CA ALA A 154 -3.64 -13.62 -9.09
C ALA A 154 -3.43 -14.66 -10.20
N GLY A 155 -2.91 -14.25 -11.36
CA GLY A 155 -2.60 -15.11 -12.49
C GLY A 155 -1.23 -15.80 -12.39
N GLY A 156 -0.32 -15.29 -11.56
CA GLY A 156 0.98 -15.90 -11.31
C GLY A 156 2.10 -14.89 -11.16
N VAL A 157 3.33 -15.35 -11.41
CA VAL A 157 4.51 -14.46 -11.43
C VAL A 157 4.45 -13.59 -12.67
N LEU A 158 4.54 -12.28 -12.49
CA LEU A 158 4.62 -11.30 -13.57
C LEU A 158 6.07 -11.05 -13.98
N ASP A 159 6.95 -10.88 -12.99
CA ASP A 159 8.37 -10.57 -13.22
C ASP A 159 9.24 -10.92 -12.00
N SER A 160 10.54 -11.10 -12.23
CA SER A 160 11.55 -11.30 -11.19
C SER A 160 12.84 -10.55 -11.51
N VAL A 161 13.28 -9.69 -10.60
CA VAL A 161 14.44 -8.82 -10.79
C VAL A 161 15.32 -8.78 -9.55
N ALA A 162 16.59 -8.43 -9.70
CA ALA A 162 17.47 -8.18 -8.57
C ALA A 162 16.96 -6.99 -7.74
N ALA A 163 17.00 -7.11 -6.42
CA ALA A 163 16.50 -6.08 -5.52
C ALA A 163 17.37 -4.81 -5.59
N ALA A 164 16.74 -3.70 -6.00
CA ALA A 164 17.31 -2.36 -6.02
C ALA A 164 16.53 -1.44 -5.08
N PRO A 165 17.11 -0.30 -4.63
CA PRO A 165 16.42 0.63 -3.72
C PRO A 165 15.07 1.09 -4.24
N THR A 166 14.92 1.21 -5.55
CA THR A 166 13.67 1.55 -6.21
C THR A 166 13.54 0.77 -7.50
N LEU A 167 12.40 0.14 -7.69
CA LEU A 167 12.02 -0.59 -8.90
C LEU A 167 10.69 -0.04 -9.39
N SER A 168 10.52 -0.01 -10.71
CA SER A 168 9.30 0.46 -11.35
C SER A 168 8.89 -0.46 -12.49
N TRP A 169 7.60 -0.80 -12.55
CA TRP A 169 7.00 -1.51 -13.67
C TRP A 169 5.86 -0.70 -14.24
N ARG A 170 5.70 -0.82 -15.56
CA ARG A 170 4.51 -0.35 -16.26
C ARG A 170 3.74 -1.54 -16.79
N LEU A 171 2.62 -1.86 -16.16
CA LEU A 171 1.79 -3.01 -16.51
C LEU A 171 0.56 -2.55 -17.27
N GLN A 172 0.20 -3.22 -18.36
CA GLN A 172 -1.05 -2.92 -19.08
C GLN A 172 -2.28 -3.31 -18.24
N SER A 173 -2.21 -4.46 -17.59
CA SER A 173 -3.22 -4.95 -16.67
C SER A 173 -2.56 -5.84 -15.61
N ALA A 174 -3.28 -6.04 -14.49
CA ALA A 174 -2.91 -6.99 -13.46
C ALA A 174 -4.18 -7.48 -12.76
N SER A 175 -4.19 -8.73 -12.31
CA SER A 175 -5.31 -9.32 -11.57
C SER A 175 -5.10 -9.13 -10.06
N PRO A 176 -6.01 -8.48 -9.33
CA PRO A 176 -5.79 -8.22 -7.91
C PRO A 176 -5.76 -9.54 -7.10
N PRO A 177 -4.95 -9.63 -6.03
CA PRO A 177 -4.07 -8.59 -5.49
C PRO A 177 -2.71 -8.54 -6.18
N LEU A 178 -2.11 -7.35 -6.29
CA LEU A 178 -0.71 -7.22 -6.69
C LEU A 178 0.19 -7.41 -5.46
N VAL A 179 1.15 -8.32 -5.58
CA VAL A 179 2.00 -8.75 -4.48
C VAL A 179 3.46 -8.73 -4.93
N ALA A 180 4.34 -8.15 -4.11
CA ALA A 180 5.78 -8.30 -4.27
C ALA A 180 6.37 -9.04 -3.08
N THR A 181 7.37 -9.88 -3.33
CA THR A 181 8.07 -10.64 -2.30
C THR A 181 9.57 -10.36 -2.33
N VAL A 182 10.16 -10.11 -1.17
CA VAL A 182 11.59 -9.91 -0.96
C VAL A 182 12.05 -10.83 0.16
N GLY A 183 12.84 -11.85 -0.19
CA GLY A 183 13.14 -12.96 0.73
C GLY A 183 11.85 -13.62 1.22
N ARG A 184 11.61 -13.58 2.54
CA ARG A 184 10.39 -14.13 3.17
C ARG A 184 9.30 -13.08 3.41
N SER A 185 9.57 -11.81 3.13
CA SER A 185 8.65 -10.71 3.41
C SER A 185 7.76 -10.43 2.20
N VAL A 186 6.50 -10.12 2.48
CA VAL A 186 5.46 -9.92 1.46
C VAL A 186 4.85 -8.54 1.61
N VAL A 187 4.78 -7.80 0.52
CA VAL A 187 4.06 -6.52 0.42
C VAL A 187 2.91 -6.65 -0.58
N ARG A 188 1.76 -6.04 -0.28
CA ARG A 188 0.55 -6.15 -1.10
C ARG A 188 -0.06 -4.77 -1.33
N ALA A 189 -0.47 -4.51 -2.55
CA ALA A 189 -1.19 -3.29 -2.91
C ALA A 189 -2.53 -3.64 -3.56
N THR A 190 -3.55 -2.83 -3.25
CA THR A 190 -4.82 -2.86 -3.96
C THR A 190 -4.66 -2.15 -5.30
N LEU A 191 -5.33 -2.67 -6.32
CA LEU A 191 -5.31 -2.03 -7.63
C LEU A 191 -6.32 -0.88 -7.64
N PRO A 192 -5.92 0.34 -8.03
CA PRO A 192 -6.86 1.45 -8.21
C PRO A 192 -7.87 1.13 -9.32
N GLU A 193 -9.11 1.56 -9.12
CA GLU A 193 -10.19 1.41 -10.11
C GLU A 193 -9.86 2.15 -11.41
N SER A 194 -10.37 1.64 -12.53
CA SER A 194 -10.28 2.31 -13.83
C SER A 194 -11.37 3.38 -13.90
N GLY A 195 -10.96 4.65 -14.01
CA GLY A 195 -11.88 5.74 -14.35
C GLY A 195 -12.23 5.73 -15.83
N VAL A 196 -13.38 6.32 -16.18
CA VAL A 196 -13.73 6.58 -17.59
C VAL A 196 -12.84 7.69 -18.14
N THR A 197 -12.18 7.42 -19.25
CA THR A 197 -11.35 8.41 -19.95
C THR A 197 -12.24 9.43 -20.66
N ARG A 198 -12.18 10.68 -20.20
CA ARG A 198 -12.89 11.82 -20.80
C ARG A 198 -12.16 12.34 -22.06
N ARG A 199 -12.84 13.20 -22.84
CA ARG A 199 -12.31 13.75 -24.09
C ARG A 199 -11.17 14.76 -23.84
N LEU A 200 -10.38 15.03 -24.86
CA LEU A 200 -9.39 16.10 -24.88
C LEU A 200 -9.87 17.25 -25.77
N LEU A 201 -9.59 18.49 -25.40
CA LEU A 201 -9.80 19.66 -26.24
C LEU A 201 -8.46 20.20 -26.72
N LEU A 202 -8.23 20.24 -28.04
CA LEU A 202 -7.02 20.76 -28.66
C LEU A 202 -7.27 22.20 -29.17
N LEU A 203 -6.47 23.13 -28.65
CA LEU A 203 -6.43 24.54 -29.03
C LEU A 203 -5.07 24.84 -29.68
N ALA A 204 -5.06 24.87 -31.00
CA ALA A 204 -3.86 25.10 -31.77
C ALA A 204 -4.20 25.77 -33.12
N ASP A 205 -3.22 26.38 -33.74
CA ASP A 205 -3.33 26.84 -35.11
C ASP A 205 -3.24 25.64 -36.08
N PRO A 206 -3.83 25.74 -37.29
CA PRO A 206 -3.77 24.66 -38.26
C PRO A 206 -2.34 24.46 -38.75
N GLY A 207 -1.79 23.27 -38.55
CA GLY A 207 -0.40 22.97 -38.92
C GLY A 207 -0.05 21.49 -38.76
N TRP A 208 1.22 21.17 -39.01
CA TRP A 208 1.73 19.81 -38.86
C TRP A 208 1.71 19.38 -37.39
N GLU A 209 2.07 20.27 -36.47
CA GLU A 209 2.07 19.96 -35.04
C GLU A 209 0.67 19.56 -34.55
N SER A 210 -0.34 20.39 -34.76
CA SER A 210 -1.71 20.09 -34.33
C SER A 210 -2.26 18.81 -34.95
N LYS A 211 -1.97 18.57 -36.24
CA LYS A 211 -2.35 17.32 -36.93
C LYS A 211 -1.72 16.08 -36.28
N PHE A 212 -0.40 16.10 -36.04
CA PHE A 212 0.31 14.92 -35.54
C PHE A 212 0.13 14.69 -34.04
N VAL A 213 -0.09 15.75 -33.25
CA VAL A 213 -0.49 15.62 -31.85
C VAL A 213 -1.88 15.00 -31.74
N ALA A 214 -2.86 15.48 -32.53
CA ALA A 214 -4.19 14.88 -32.58
C ALA A 214 -4.12 13.40 -32.97
N ALA A 215 -3.41 13.07 -34.06
CA ALA A 215 -3.26 11.69 -34.53
C ALA A 215 -2.59 10.80 -33.47
N ALA A 216 -1.52 11.26 -32.82
CA ALA A 216 -0.87 10.50 -31.74
C ALA A 216 -1.84 10.18 -30.59
N LEU A 217 -2.64 11.16 -30.17
CA LEU A 217 -3.58 10.96 -29.06
C LEU A 217 -4.75 10.05 -29.47
N GLU A 218 -5.29 10.20 -30.67
CA GLU A 218 -6.34 9.33 -31.21
C GLU A 218 -5.87 7.89 -31.39
N GLU A 219 -4.65 7.69 -31.91
CA GLU A 219 -4.01 6.37 -31.99
C GLU A 219 -3.80 5.72 -30.62
N ALA A 220 -3.59 6.53 -29.58
CA ALA A 220 -3.51 6.07 -28.19
C ALA A 220 -4.90 5.81 -27.56
N GLY A 221 -5.99 6.04 -28.29
CA GLY A 221 -7.38 5.80 -27.89
C GLY A 221 -8.07 7.01 -27.26
N TRP A 222 -7.47 8.20 -27.28
CA TRP A 222 -8.15 9.42 -26.80
C TRP A 222 -9.17 9.89 -27.83
N GLN A 223 -10.26 10.47 -27.35
CA GLN A 223 -11.15 11.25 -28.20
C GLN A 223 -10.73 12.71 -28.14
N VAL A 224 -10.35 13.27 -29.29
CA VAL A 224 -9.88 14.66 -29.40
C VAL A 224 -10.94 15.50 -30.10
N ASP A 225 -11.31 16.61 -29.48
CA ASP A 225 -12.07 17.68 -30.12
C ASP A 225 -11.16 18.89 -30.35
N GLY A 226 -11.43 19.69 -31.36
CA GLY A 226 -10.70 20.94 -31.60
C GLY A 226 -11.37 21.84 -32.61
N THR A 227 -11.02 23.12 -32.59
CA THR A 227 -11.46 24.10 -33.60
C THR A 227 -10.22 24.80 -34.15
N PHE A 228 -10.00 24.66 -35.45
CA PHE A 228 -8.87 25.26 -36.16
C PHE A 228 -9.37 26.38 -37.05
N ARG A 229 -8.89 27.60 -36.82
CA ARG A 229 -9.25 28.73 -37.68
C ARG A 229 -8.32 28.75 -38.90
N VAL A 230 -8.88 28.41 -40.05
CA VAL A 230 -8.13 28.35 -41.33
C VAL A 230 -8.14 29.70 -42.07
N SER A 231 -9.08 30.59 -41.74
CA SER A 231 -9.14 31.95 -42.29
C SER A 231 -9.84 32.93 -41.31
N PRO A 232 -9.87 34.25 -41.59
CA PRO A 232 -10.60 35.19 -40.75
C PRO A 232 -12.08 34.85 -40.55
N SER A 233 -12.74 34.20 -41.50
CA SER A 233 -14.16 33.82 -41.40
C SER A 233 -14.40 32.31 -41.36
N GLY A 234 -13.39 31.50 -41.67
CA GLY A 234 -13.48 30.05 -41.79
C GLY A 234 -12.78 29.32 -40.64
N ALA A 235 -13.47 28.32 -40.09
CA ALA A 235 -12.92 27.38 -39.13
C ALA A 235 -13.30 25.95 -39.52
N THR A 236 -12.39 25.02 -39.22
CA THR A 236 -12.61 23.58 -39.34
C THR A 236 -12.62 22.99 -37.94
N THR A 237 -13.49 22.01 -37.71
CA THR A 237 -13.57 21.30 -36.44
C THR A 237 -12.99 19.91 -36.55
N LEU A 238 -12.29 19.49 -35.51
CA LEU A 238 -11.98 18.08 -35.23
C LEU A 238 -12.97 17.61 -34.16
N GLY A 239 -13.62 16.47 -34.41
CA GLY A 239 -14.67 15.98 -33.53
C GLY A 239 -15.86 16.94 -33.41
N ALA A 240 -16.34 17.13 -32.18
CA ALA A 240 -17.49 17.98 -31.86
C ALA A 240 -17.14 18.89 -30.66
N PRO A 241 -16.35 19.95 -30.87
CA PRO A 241 -15.94 20.85 -29.79
C PRO A 241 -17.14 21.53 -29.14
N GLN A 242 -17.15 21.58 -27.80
CA GLN A 242 -18.18 22.25 -27.00
C GLN A 242 -17.54 23.12 -25.93
N ARG A 243 -18.38 23.82 -25.17
CA ARG A 243 -17.96 24.61 -24.02
C ARG A 243 -17.14 23.77 -23.06
N LEU A 244 -16.07 24.38 -22.54
CA LEU A 244 -15.13 23.74 -21.65
C LEU A 244 -15.77 23.44 -20.28
N ASP A 245 -15.90 22.14 -19.98
CA ASP A 245 -16.38 21.65 -18.69
C ASP A 245 -15.70 20.32 -18.30
N THR A 246 -15.51 20.13 -16.99
CA THR A 246 -14.84 18.96 -16.41
C THR A 246 -15.66 17.67 -16.55
N ALA A 247 -16.98 17.72 -16.76
CA ALA A 247 -17.76 16.51 -16.99
C ALA A 247 -17.44 15.86 -18.36
N ARG A 248 -17.11 16.68 -19.36
CA ARG A 248 -16.86 16.23 -20.74
C ARG A 248 -15.38 16.08 -21.06
N TYR A 249 -14.57 17.04 -20.64
CA TYR A 249 -13.15 17.11 -20.98
C TYR A 249 -12.28 16.73 -19.78
N ALA A 250 -11.29 15.87 -20.04
CA ALA A 250 -10.24 15.52 -19.08
C ALA A 250 -9.17 16.61 -19.03
N ALA A 251 -8.77 17.10 -20.21
CA ALA A 251 -7.73 18.09 -20.36
C ALA A 251 -7.94 19.00 -21.59
N VAL A 252 -7.30 20.17 -21.56
CA VAL A 252 -7.10 21.05 -22.70
C VAL A 252 -5.63 21.07 -23.08
N LEU A 253 -5.33 20.91 -24.37
CA LEU A 253 -3.99 21.01 -24.93
C LEU A 253 -3.89 22.33 -25.69
N ILE A 254 -2.87 23.13 -25.38
CA ILE A 254 -2.61 24.42 -26.03
C ILE A 254 -1.19 24.35 -26.59
N LEU A 255 -1.03 24.54 -27.90
CA LEU A 255 0.26 24.37 -28.57
C LEU A 255 0.88 25.70 -29.02
N ASP A 256 0.11 26.51 -29.75
CA ASP A 256 0.61 27.74 -30.40
C ASP A 256 -0.46 28.83 -30.52
N SER A 257 -1.73 28.52 -30.23
CA SER A 257 -2.82 29.49 -30.45
C SER A 257 -2.77 30.65 -29.45
N LEU A 258 -2.46 31.85 -29.93
CA LEU A 258 -2.51 33.09 -29.13
C LEU A 258 -3.93 33.52 -28.73
N ARG A 259 -4.97 32.85 -29.25
CA ARG A 259 -6.38 33.22 -29.10
C ARG A 259 -7.11 32.29 -28.14
N VAL A 260 -6.70 32.34 -26.88
CA VAL A 260 -7.31 31.53 -25.81
C VAL A 260 -8.03 32.41 -24.78
N ASP A 261 -9.17 31.93 -24.29
CA ASP A 261 -9.84 32.51 -23.13
C ASP A 261 -9.16 32.00 -21.85
N GLY A 262 -8.13 32.72 -21.40
CA GLY A 262 -7.35 32.35 -20.23
C GLY A 262 -8.17 32.26 -18.94
N ALA A 263 -9.28 33.00 -18.82
CA ALA A 263 -10.16 32.96 -17.66
C ALA A 263 -10.97 31.66 -17.65
N ALA A 264 -11.62 31.32 -18.78
CA ALA A 264 -12.38 30.07 -18.89
C ALA A 264 -11.49 28.83 -18.69
N ILE A 265 -10.26 28.85 -19.21
CA ILE A 265 -9.29 27.76 -19.02
C ILE A 265 -8.86 27.68 -17.55
N ARG A 266 -8.58 28.81 -16.90
CA ARG A 266 -8.24 28.82 -15.47
C ARG A 266 -9.37 28.24 -14.63
N ASP A 267 -10.63 28.63 -14.88
CA ASP A 267 -11.79 28.11 -14.15
C ASP A 267 -11.98 26.60 -14.34
N PHE A 268 -11.70 26.10 -15.54
CA PHE A 268 -11.68 24.66 -15.81
C PHE A 268 -10.61 23.94 -15.00
N VAL A 269 -9.38 24.46 -14.97
CA VAL A 269 -8.27 23.86 -14.20
C VAL A 269 -8.56 23.90 -12.70
N VAL A 270 -9.03 25.03 -12.18
CA VAL A 270 -9.35 25.17 -10.74
C VAL A 270 -10.41 24.15 -10.31
N ARG A 271 -11.39 23.84 -11.17
CA ARG A 271 -12.42 22.81 -10.95
C ARG A 271 -11.93 21.36 -11.09
N GLY A 272 -10.66 21.15 -11.43
CA GLY A 272 -10.06 19.83 -11.56
C GLY A 272 -9.76 19.41 -13.00
N GLY A 273 -9.84 20.29 -13.98
CA GLY A 273 -9.39 20.00 -15.34
C GLY A 273 -7.85 19.95 -15.47
N GLY A 274 -7.35 19.18 -16.43
CA GLY A 274 -5.94 19.18 -16.80
C GLY A 274 -5.62 20.20 -17.92
N VAL A 275 -4.44 20.82 -17.91
CA VAL A 275 -3.95 21.61 -19.05
C VAL A 275 -2.55 21.16 -19.44
N VAL A 276 -2.31 21.04 -20.74
CA VAL A 276 -0.97 20.83 -21.32
C VAL A 276 -0.63 22.04 -22.19
N LEU A 277 0.51 22.66 -21.91
CA LEU A 277 1.08 23.77 -22.66
C LEU A 277 2.30 23.24 -23.43
N GLY A 278 2.25 23.22 -24.76
CA GLY A 278 3.38 22.90 -25.63
C GLY A 278 3.97 24.16 -26.25
N GLY A 279 5.27 24.14 -26.59
CA GLY A 279 5.92 25.15 -27.44
C GLY A 279 5.53 26.60 -27.13
N ASP A 280 4.92 27.25 -28.10
CA ASP A 280 4.62 28.68 -28.08
C ASP A 280 3.44 29.05 -27.16
N ALA A 281 2.65 28.07 -26.71
CA ALA A 281 1.62 28.30 -25.69
C ALA A 281 2.20 28.84 -24.37
N LEU A 282 3.47 28.52 -24.08
CA LEU A 282 4.19 29.03 -22.90
C LEU A 282 4.42 30.55 -22.94
N ARG A 283 4.33 31.16 -24.12
CA ARG A 283 4.49 32.59 -24.35
C ARG A 283 3.18 33.38 -24.29
N ILE A 284 2.03 32.72 -24.16
CA ILE A 284 0.72 33.39 -24.13
C ILE A 284 0.56 34.21 -22.83
N PRO A 285 0.38 35.54 -22.90
CA PRO A 285 0.27 36.39 -21.70
C PRO A 285 -0.89 36.01 -20.77
N ALA A 286 -2.03 35.60 -21.34
CA ALA A 286 -3.23 35.23 -20.59
C ALA A 286 -3.03 34.00 -19.67
N LEU A 287 -1.99 33.19 -19.91
CA LEU A 287 -1.68 31.98 -19.13
C LEU A 287 -0.53 32.21 -18.13
N ALA A 288 0.11 33.37 -18.16
CA ALA A 288 1.37 33.63 -17.45
C ALA A 288 1.27 33.49 -15.93
N ALA A 289 0.11 33.81 -15.34
CA ALA A 289 -0.08 33.78 -13.89
C ALA A 289 -0.07 32.36 -13.29
N TRP A 290 -0.44 31.34 -14.08
CA TRP A 290 -0.66 29.98 -13.58
C TRP A 290 0.11 28.91 -14.36
N ARG A 291 0.88 29.28 -15.39
CA ARG A 291 1.83 28.37 -16.05
C ARG A 291 2.85 27.79 -15.05
N PRO A 292 3.31 26.56 -15.26
CA PRO A 292 4.26 25.89 -14.36
C PRO A 292 5.72 26.32 -14.57
N ALA A 293 6.04 26.93 -15.71
CA ALA A 293 7.37 27.43 -16.02
C ALA A 293 7.29 28.65 -16.93
N ARG A 294 8.31 29.50 -16.86
CA ARG A 294 8.52 30.61 -17.79
C ARG A 294 9.42 30.13 -18.94
N ALA A 295 9.00 30.41 -20.17
CA ALA A 295 9.86 30.32 -21.34
C ALA A 295 10.79 31.55 -21.40
N THR A 296 12.10 31.33 -21.38
CA THR A 296 13.12 32.40 -21.31
C THR A 296 13.78 32.64 -22.67
N ALA A 297 14.58 31.70 -23.14
CA ALA A 297 15.34 31.76 -24.40
C ALA A 297 14.98 30.60 -25.33
N VAL A 298 15.28 30.76 -26.62
CA VAL A 298 15.12 29.68 -27.60
C VAL A 298 16.36 28.81 -27.55
N ARG A 299 16.14 27.50 -27.42
CA ARG A 299 17.13 26.46 -27.60
C ARG A 299 17.00 25.85 -29.00
N GLY A 300 18.07 25.97 -29.78
CA GLY A 300 18.11 25.45 -31.14
C GLY A 300 18.12 23.91 -31.19
N ALA A 301 17.56 23.37 -32.27
CA ALA A 301 17.64 21.95 -32.58
C ALA A 301 19.08 21.52 -32.93
N ILE A 302 19.52 20.38 -32.39
CA ILE A 302 20.81 19.77 -32.73
C ILE A 302 20.64 18.91 -33.98
N ALA A 303 21.40 19.21 -35.03
CA ALA A 303 21.36 18.46 -36.28
C ALA A 303 21.72 16.98 -36.06
N GLY A 304 20.96 16.09 -36.70
CA GLY A 304 21.14 14.63 -36.59
C GLY A 304 20.60 14.00 -35.30
N ALA A 305 20.30 14.79 -34.26
CA ALA A 305 19.86 14.24 -32.97
C ALA A 305 18.53 13.48 -33.05
N LEU A 306 17.64 13.81 -33.99
CA LEU A 306 16.37 13.09 -34.21
C LEU A 306 16.56 11.58 -34.48
N LEU A 307 17.73 11.18 -34.99
CA LEU A 307 18.07 9.81 -35.33
C LEU A 307 18.88 9.09 -34.23
N THR A 308 18.92 9.67 -33.03
CA THR A 308 19.66 9.14 -31.87
C THR A 308 18.71 8.61 -30.79
N ASP A 309 19.27 8.10 -29.71
CA ASP A 309 18.56 7.71 -28.49
C ASP A 309 18.01 8.92 -27.70
N THR A 310 18.37 10.15 -28.07
CA THR A 310 17.89 11.40 -27.46
C THR A 310 17.24 12.33 -28.49
N PRO A 311 16.18 11.87 -29.20
CA PRO A 311 15.62 12.56 -30.37
C PRO A 311 15.10 13.96 -30.06
N ARG A 312 14.66 14.21 -28.83
CA ARG A 312 14.18 15.51 -28.38
C ARG A 312 15.23 16.63 -28.43
N ARG A 313 16.52 16.30 -28.43
CA ARG A 313 17.59 17.28 -28.65
C ARG A 313 17.58 17.84 -30.07
N GLY A 314 16.97 17.13 -31.02
CA GLY A 314 16.78 17.56 -32.40
C GLY A 314 15.53 18.42 -32.62
N LEU A 315 14.83 18.78 -31.55
CA LEU A 315 13.67 19.66 -31.59
C LEU A 315 14.05 21.04 -31.06
N GLU A 316 13.52 22.07 -31.72
CA GLU A 316 13.60 23.42 -31.18
C GLU A 316 12.74 23.50 -29.92
N ALA A 317 13.20 24.23 -28.91
CA ALA A 317 12.55 24.24 -27.61
C ALA A 317 12.75 25.59 -26.91
N TRP A 318 11.89 25.91 -25.95
CA TRP A 318 12.14 26.99 -25.00
C TRP A 318 13.00 26.50 -23.83
N GLU A 319 13.96 27.29 -23.39
CA GLU A 319 14.52 27.13 -22.05
C GLU A 319 13.43 27.42 -21.01
N LEU A 320 13.29 26.52 -20.04
CA LEU A 320 12.27 26.61 -19.00
C LEU A 320 12.88 27.00 -17.66
N GLU A 321 12.29 28.02 -17.05
CA GLU A 321 12.50 28.38 -15.65
C GLU A 321 11.25 27.96 -14.85
N PRO A 322 11.28 26.83 -14.13
CA PRO A 322 10.16 26.40 -13.29
C PRO A 322 9.82 27.45 -12.22
N VAL A 323 8.54 27.67 -11.96
CA VAL A 323 8.14 28.50 -10.82
C VAL A 323 8.32 27.74 -9.50
N ALA A 324 8.42 28.45 -8.37
CA ALA A 324 8.79 27.87 -7.08
C ALA A 324 7.87 26.73 -6.59
N ASP A 325 6.59 26.73 -6.97
CA ASP A 325 5.59 25.71 -6.60
C ASP A 325 5.35 24.66 -7.71
N ALA A 326 6.20 24.65 -8.74
CA ALA A 326 6.18 23.65 -9.79
C ALA A 326 7.16 22.49 -9.51
N VAL A 327 6.90 21.35 -10.14
CA VAL A 327 7.69 20.13 -10.04
C VAL A 327 8.19 19.76 -11.42
N VAL A 328 9.50 19.58 -11.57
CA VAL A 328 10.11 19.04 -12.78
C VAL A 328 9.88 17.53 -12.80
N LEU A 329 9.12 17.04 -13.78
CA LEU A 329 8.78 15.62 -13.95
C LEU A 329 9.79 14.90 -14.83
N GLN A 330 10.36 15.60 -15.80
CA GLN A 330 11.36 15.05 -16.71
C GLN A 330 12.42 16.10 -17.00
N VAL A 331 13.66 15.64 -17.09
CA VAL A 331 14.80 16.43 -17.56
C VAL A 331 15.41 15.76 -18.79
N ASP A 332 15.90 16.57 -19.70
CA ASP A 332 16.84 16.15 -20.73
C ASP A 332 18.26 16.44 -20.25
N ARG A 333 19.11 15.43 -20.27
CA ARG A 333 20.54 15.61 -20.03
C ARG A 333 21.15 16.21 -21.29
N GLY A 334 21.46 17.49 -21.25
CA GLY A 334 22.16 18.20 -22.33
C GLY A 334 23.67 18.17 -22.14
N ASP A 335 24.39 18.72 -23.13
CA ASP A 335 25.84 18.97 -23.01
C ASP A 335 26.15 20.22 -22.14
N HIS A 336 25.10 20.82 -21.56
CA HIS A 336 25.20 22.02 -20.74
C HIS A 336 25.54 21.63 -19.30
N ALA A 337 26.06 22.57 -18.51
CA ALA A 337 26.42 22.33 -17.11
C ALA A 337 25.22 22.02 -16.19
N HIS A 338 23.98 22.02 -16.72
CA HIS A 338 22.75 21.77 -15.98
C HIS A 338 21.78 20.90 -16.78
N ASP A 339 20.94 20.16 -16.06
CA ASP A 339 19.84 19.38 -16.61
C ASP A 339 18.73 20.31 -17.10
N GLU A 340 18.22 20.09 -18.31
CA GLU A 340 17.19 20.94 -18.92
C GLU A 340 15.79 20.40 -18.60
N PRO A 341 14.87 21.18 -18.02
CA PRO A 341 13.51 20.72 -17.78
C PRO A 341 12.76 20.42 -19.09
N ALA A 342 12.39 19.16 -19.29
CA ALA A 342 11.65 18.67 -20.46
C ALA A 342 10.13 18.59 -20.21
N LEU A 343 9.72 18.41 -18.95
CA LEU A 343 8.33 18.36 -18.53
C LEU A 343 8.19 18.96 -17.13
N VAL A 344 7.39 20.01 -16.98
CA VAL A 344 7.20 20.70 -15.70
C VAL A 344 5.72 20.74 -15.36
N ALA A 345 5.35 20.34 -14.15
CA ALA A 345 3.96 20.31 -13.71
C ALA A 345 3.73 21.24 -12.51
N ARG A 346 2.54 21.83 -12.43
CA ARG A 346 2.09 22.64 -11.31
C ARG A 346 0.63 22.33 -10.99
N ARG A 347 0.27 22.32 -9.71
CA ARG A 347 -1.15 22.26 -9.29
C ARG A 347 -1.75 23.66 -9.30
N VAL A 348 -2.96 23.77 -9.82
CA VAL A 348 -3.74 25.01 -9.82
C VAL A 348 -5.16 24.64 -9.40
N GLY A 349 -5.54 25.00 -8.17
CA GLY A 349 -6.78 24.50 -7.56
C GLY A 349 -6.78 22.96 -7.47
N ALA A 350 -7.86 22.33 -7.92
CA ALA A 350 -7.96 20.87 -7.97
C ALA A 350 -7.26 20.23 -9.19
N GLY A 351 -6.92 21.03 -10.21
CA GLY A 351 -6.35 20.56 -11.47
C GLY A 351 -4.82 20.60 -11.53
N ARG A 352 -4.28 20.25 -12.69
CA ARG A 352 -2.84 20.26 -12.98
C ARG A 352 -2.56 20.89 -14.33
N VAL A 353 -1.47 21.65 -14.38
CA VAL A 353 -0.95 22.27 -15.59
C VAL A 353 0.43 21.70 -15.85
N VAL A 354 0.65 21.22 -17.06
CA VAL A 354 1.91 20.64 -17.52
C VAL A 354 2.47 21.49 -18.66
N ALA A 355 3.76 21.81 -18.61
CA ALA A 355 4.48 22.52 -19.65
C ALA A 355 5.51 21.61 -20.31
N MET A 356 5.61 21.73 -21.63
CA MET A 356 6.63 21.13 -22.47
C MET A 356 7.26 22.21 -23.34
N PRO A 357 8.59 22.26 -23.44
CA PRO A 357 9.26 23.35 -24.13
C PRO A 357 9.29 23.19 -25.65
N TYR A 358 9.12 21.97 -26.15
CA TYR A 358 9.39 21.63 -27.54
C TYR A 358 8.36 22.21 -28.50
N ARG A 359 8.87 22.65 -29.65
CA ARG A 359 8.13 23.11 -30.81
C ARG A 359 8.27 22.05 -31.89
N GLU A 360 7.26 21.94 -32.75
CA GLU A 360 7.30 21.07 -33.94
C GLU A 360 7.70 19.61 -33.61
N SER A 361 7.15 19.03 -32.54
CA SER A 361 7.39 17.65 -32.14
C SER A 361 7.04 16.63 -33.22
N TRP A 362 6.21 17.00 -34.20
CA TRP A 362 5.96 16.18 -35.38
C TRP A 362 7.23 15.80 -36.16
N ARG A 363 8.29 16.60 -36.07
CA ARG A 363 9.58 16.27 -36.72
C ARG A 363 10.19 15.01 -36.15
N TRP A 364 10.08 14.79 -34.84
CA TRP A 364 10.49 13.53 -34.23
C TRP A 364 9.68 12.36 -34.77
N ARG A 365 8.36 12.53 -34.90
CA ARG A 365 7.48 11.51 -35.47
C ARG A 365 7.81 11.14 -36.92
N MET A 366 8.18 12.13 -37.74
CA MET A 366 8.34 11.96 -39.19
C MET A 366 9.78 11.79 -39.67
N GLN A 367 10.75 12.31 -38.92
CA GLN A 367 12.18 12.33 -39.26
C GLN A 367 13.03 11.56 -38.24
N GLY A 368 12.41 11.00 -37.20
CA GLY A 368 13.08 10.16 -36.21
C GLY A 368 13.43 8.78 -36.75
N THR A 369 13.88 7.91 -35.84
CA THR A 369 14.11 6.49 -36.12
C THR A 369 12.80 5.76 -36.46
N ASP A 370 12.90 4.48 -36.83
CA ASP A 370 11.74 3.64 -37.16
C ASP A 370 10.70 3.58 -36.01
N ASP A 371 11.15 3.71 -34.76
CA ASP A 371 10.30 3.75 -33.56
C ASP A 371 9.73 5.15 -33.25
N GLY A 372 10.18 6.20 -33.96
CA GLY A 372 9.86 7.60 -33.66
C GLY A 372 8.37 7.92 -33.62
N MET A 373 7.55 7.21 -34.41
CA MET A 373 6.09 7.30 -34.33
C MET A 373 5.53 6.79 -32.99
N GLY A 374 6.01 5.62 -32.55
CA GLY A 374 5.61 5.00 -31.29
C GLY A 374 6.06 5.82 -30.09
N ASP A 375 7.29 6.31 -30.12
CA ASP A 375 7.86 7.09 -29.03
C ASP A 375 7.21 8.47 -28.89
N HIS A 376 6.95 9.15 -30.02
CA HIS A 376 6.20 10.41 -30.03
C HIS A 376 4.80 10.23 -29.44
N ARG A 377 4.11 9.14 -29.80
CA ARG A 377 2.80 8.77 -29.26
C ARG A 377 2.86 8.52 -27.74
N ALA A 378 3.83 7.74 -27.30
CA ALA A 378 4.04 7.42 -25.89
C ALA A 378 4.34 8.68 -25.08
N TRP A 379 5.16 9.59 -25.62
CA TRP A 379 5.53 10.85 -25.00
C TRP A 379 4.33 11.79 -24.81
N TRP A 380 3.55 12.03 -25.87
CA TRP A 380 2.32 12.85 -25.76
C TRP A 380 1.29 12.24 -24.81
N THR A 381 1.13 10.92 -24.84
CA THR A 381 0.23 10.21 -23.92
C THR A 381 0.68 10.38 -22.46
N ALA A 382 1.98 10.32 -22.19
CA ALA A 382 2.53 10.54 -20.85
C ALA A 382 2.34 11.99 -20.38
N ALA A 383 2.55 12.98 -21.25
CA ALA A 383 2.35 14.39 -20.94
C ALA A 383 0.89 14.69 -20.59
N VAL A 384 -0.07 14.19 -21.38
CA VAL A 384 -1.51 14.31 -21.09
C VAL A 384 -1.85 13.61 -19.79
N ALA A 385 -1.37 12.38 -19.57
CA ALA A 385 -1.65 11.64 -18.34
C ALA A 385 -1.10 12.32 -17.08
N ALA A 386 -0.02 13.10 -17.19
CA ALA A 386 0.49 13.91 -16.08
C ALA A 386 -0.45 15.08 -15.72
N ALA A 387 -1.13 15.66 -16.72
CA ALA A 387 -2.08 16.76 -16.55
C ALA A 387 -3.47 16.28 -16.10
N VAL A 388 -3.92 15.14 -16.59
CA VAL A 388 -5.26 14.60 -16.26
C VAL A 388 -5.30 14.15 -14.80
N PRO A 389 -6.33 14.50 -14.03
CA PRO A 389 -6.49 13.98 -12.68
C PRO A 389 -6.74 12.48 -12.73
N SER A 390 -5.92 11.71 -12.01
CA SER A 390 -6.28 10.34 -11.68
C SER A 390 -7.45 10.36 -10.69
N PRO A 391 -8.46 9.48 -10.82
CA PRO A 391 -9.46 9.31 -9.77
C PRO A 391 -8.71 8.90 -8.50
N SER A 392 -8.61 9.82 -7.54
CA SER A 392 -8.16 9.48 -6.20
C SER A 392 -9.27 8.66 -5.57
N THR A 393 -9.06 7.35 -5.44
CA THR A 393 -9.88 6.53 -4.56
C THR A 393 -9.92 7.25 -3.22
N PRO A 394 -11.11 7.61 -2.70
CA PRO A 394 -11.21 8.14 -1.35
C PRO A 394 -10.47 7.16 -0.47
N ILE A 395 -9.42 7.63 0.20
CA ILE A 395 -8.73 6.79 1.15
C ILE A 395 -9.76 6.57 2.25
N ALA A 396 -10.39 5.38 2.25
CA ALA A 396 -11.30 4.97 3.30
C ALA A 396 -10.62 5.31 4.62
N ALA A 397 -11.32 6.08 5.45
CA ALA A 397 -10.82 6.75 6.65
C ALA A 397 -9.58 6.03 7.20
N PHE A 398 -8.41 6.63 6.97
CA PHE A 398 -7.13 6.06 7.35
C PHE A 398 -7.21 5.63 8.82
N ASP A 399 -6.95 4.36 9.12
CA ASP A 399 -6.72 3.91 10.50
C ASP A 399 -5.44 4.55 11.13
N GLY A 400 -4.81 5.51 10.44
CA GLY A 400 -3.55 6.16 10.80
C GLY A 400 -2.30 5.33 10.48
N TYR A 401 -2.45 4.13 9.93
CA TYR A 401 -1.34 3.19 9.72
C TYR A 401 -1.05 2.88 8.24
N PRO A 402 0.22 2.68 7.83
CA PRO A 402 0.61 2.38 6.43
C PRO A 402 0.05 1.09 5.82
N GLY A 403 -0.39 0.11 6.62
CA GLY A 403 -1.09 -1.09 6.14
C GLY A 403 -0.22 -2.10 5.37
N ALA A 404 -0.85 -2.86 4.47
CA ALA A 404 -0.19 -3.94 3.72
C ALA A 404 0.70 -3.45 2.57
N ALA A 405 0.52 -2.20 2.14
CA ALA A 405 1.34 -1.54 1.11
C ALA A 405 2.72 -1.12 1.63
N ALA A 406 2.89 -0.95 2.94
CA ALA A 406 4.19 -0.69 3.57
C ALA A 406 4.30 -1.47 4.90
N PRO A 407 4.41 -2.81 4.84
CA PRO A 407 4.17 -3.69 5.99
C PRO A 407 5.22 -3.52 7.10
N TYR A 408 6.46 -3.17 6.75
CA TYR A 408 7.50 -2.89 7.75
C TYR A 408 7.20 -1.58 8.51
N ALA A 409 6.83 -0.52 7.79
CA ALA A 409 6.44 0.74 8.40
C ALA A 409 5.17 0.58 9.27
N ASP A 410 4.21 -0.24 8.82
CA ASP A 410 3.03 -0.60 9.59
C ASP A 410 3.37 -1.36 10.88
N LEU A 411 4.32 -2.30 10.84
CA LEU A 411 4.82 -2.97 12.04
C LEU A 411 5.45 -1.98 13.03
N VAL A 412 6.33 -1.10 12.54
CA VAL A 412 7.00 -0.08 13.38
C VAL A 412 5.98 0.88 13.99
N ALA A 413 5.01 1.35 13.23
CA ALA A 413 3.97 2.26 13.72
C ALA A 413 3.10 1.60 14.82
N ARG A 414 2.79 0.31 14.68
CA ARG A 414 1.93 -0.42 15.63
C ARG A 414 2.68 -0.90 16.88
N VAL A 415 3.89 -1.43 16.71
CA VAL A 415 4.63 -2.16 17.76
C VAL A 415 5.82 -1.34 18.30
N GLY A 416 6.37 -0.42 17.52
CA GLY A 416 7.60 0.32 17.81
C GLY A 416 8.79 -0.17 16.98
N ALA A 417 9.90 0.57 17.04
CA ALA A 417 11.13 0.21 16.32
C ALA A 417 11.75 -1.09 16.85
N ALA A 418 12.48 -1.79 15.98
CA ALA A 418 13.22 -2.99 16.37
C ALA A 418 14.28 -2.65 17.44
N THR A 419 14.42 -3.55 18.42
CA THR A 419 15.51 -3.51 19.39
C THR A 419 16.82 -3.93 18.75
N ALA A 420 17.91 -3.18 19.00
CA ALA A 420 19.26 -3.57 18.61
C ALA A 420 19.66 -4.89 19.31
N GLY A 421 20.35 -5.76 18.56
CA GLY A 421 20.52 -7.20 18.83
C GLY A 421 21.08 -7.61 20.20
N ASP A 422 21.66 -6.70 20.99
CA ASP A 422 22.28 -7.02 22.27
C ASP A 422 21.43 -6.69 23.51
N ALA A 423 20.37 -5.88 23.39
CA ALA A 423 19.56 -5.44 24.53
C ALA A 423 18.43 -6.41 24.94
N ALA A 424 18.30 -7.55 24.25
CA ALA A 424 17.15 -8.45 24.35
C ALA A 424 17.48 -9.86 24.85
N ARG A 425 18.65 -10.09 25.47
CA ARG A 425 18.98 -11.37 26.13
C ARG A 425 18.65 -11.27 27.63
N PRO A 426 17.43 -11.64 28.07
CA PRO A 426 17.17 -11.84 29.50
C PRO A 426 17.97 -13.05 30.01
N ALA A 427 18.38 -13.02 31.27
CA ALA A 427 19.18 -14.06 31.93
C ALA A 427 18.48 -15.43 32.03
N THR A 428 17.17 -15.51 31.71
CA THR A 428 16.38 -16.74 31.72
C THR A 428 15.40 -16.73 30.54
N VAL A 429 15.72 -17.49 29.49
CA VAL A 429 14.85 -17.71 28.33
C VAL A 429 14.01 -18.95 28.59
N VAL A 430 12.68 -18.82 28.61
CA VAL A 430 11.76 -19.97 28.61
C VAL A 430 11.29 -20.18 27.18
N GLU A 431 12.01 -21.01 26.44
CA GLU A 431 11.60 -21.46 25.10
C GLU A 431 10.49 -22.51 25.27
N ARG A 432 9.28 -22.24 24.75
CA ARG A 432 8.15 -23.19 24.84
C ARG A 432 7.51 -23.43 23.47
N ARG A 433 7.40 -24.70 23.07
CA ARG A 433 6.73 -25.10 21.84
C ARG A 433 5.20 -25.20 22.07
N PRO A 434 4.36 -25.08 21.01
CA PRO A 434 2.89 -25.17 21.11
C PRO A 434 2.32 -26.57 21.49
N GLY A 435 3.10 -27.43 22.12
CA GLY A 435 2.68 -28.72 22.70
C GLY A 435 3.01 -28.86 24.20
N ASP A 436 3.78 -27.90 24.76
CA ASP A 436 4.26 -27.94 26.14
C ASP A 436 3.36 -27.15 27.11
N LEU A 437 2.16 -26.77 26.67
CA LEU A 437 1.15 -26.26 27.58
C LEU A 437 0.72 -27.45 28.44
N PRO A 438 0.99 -27.46 29.76
CA PRO A 438 0.41 -28.47 30.61
C PRO A 438 -1.09 -28.28 30.49
N LEU A 439 -1.78 -29.23 29.83
CA LEU A 439 -3.21 -29.39 29.99
C LEU A 439 -3.42 -29.34 31.50
N PRO A 440 -4.16 -28.35 32.04
CA PRO A 440 -4.27 -28.21 33.47
C PRO A 440 -4.76 -29.55 33.99
N LEU A 441 -4.14 -30.08 35.05
CA LEU A 441 -4.53 -31.31 35.76
C LEU A 441 -6.04 -31.40 36.09
N ARG A 442 -6.78 -30.31 35.88
CA ARG A 442 -8.24 -30.19 35.87
C ARG A 442 -8.92 -31.00 34.75
N ALA A 443 -8.35 -31.12 33.55
CA ALA A 443 -8.99 -31.81 32.42
C ALA A 443 -9.17 -33.33 32.66
N PRO A 444 -8.15 -34.10 33.08
CA PRO A 444 -8.35 -35.53 33.37
C PRO A 444 -9.23 -35.77 34.61
N VAL A 445 -9.17 -34.88 35.62
CA VAL A 445 -10.02 -35.00 36.83
C VAL A 445 -11.48 -34.69 36.51
N LEU A 446 -11.77 -33.65 35.72
CA LEU A 446 -13.12 -33.35 35.25
C LEU A 446 -13.65 -34.47 34.35
N LEU A 447 -12.82 -35.02 33.47
CA LEU A 447 -13.19 -36.18 32.65
C LEU A 447 -13.55 -37.38 33.53
N LEU A 448 -12.74 -37.69 34.55
CA LEU A 448 -12.99 -38.77 35.51
C LEU A 448 -14.31 -38.55 36.27
N VAL A 449 -14.55 -37.34 36.78
CA VAL A 449 -15.79 -36.98 37.49
C VAL A 449 -17.01 -37.11 36.57
N THR A 450 -16.89 -36.70 35.31
CA THR A 450 -17.97 -36.81 34.31
C THR A 450 -18.25 -38.27 33.96
N LEU A 451 -17.21 -39.10 33.85
CA LEU A 451 -17.31 -40.55 33.63
C LEU A 451 -17.99 -41.25 34.81
N VAL A 452 -17.63 -40.91 36.04
CA VAL A 452 -18.26 -41.46 37.26
C VAL A 452 -19.73 -41.03 37.32
N ALA A 453 -20.05 -39.77 37.03
CA ALA A 453 -21.43 -39.29 36.99
C ALA A 453 -22.26 -40.02 35.93
N LEU A 454 -21.72 -40.25 34.74
CA LEU A 454 -22.38 -41.00 33.67
C LEU A 454 -22.59 -42.48 34.03
N LEU A 455 -21.63 -43.11 34.72
CA LEU A 455 -21.77 -44.50 35.19
C LEU A 455 -22.85 -44.63 36.29
N VAL A 456 -22.92 -43.66 37.21
CA VAL A 456 -23.96 -43.60 38.25
C VAL A 456 -25.34 -43.37 37.62
N GLU A 457 -25.44 -42.46 36.65
CA GLU A 457 -26.65 -42.21 35.86
C GLU A 457 -27.09 -43.47 35.10
N TRP A 458 -26.16 -44.16 34.43
CA TRP A 458 -26.43 -45.40 33.69
C TRP A 458 -26.91 -46.53 34.60
N ALA A 459 -26.23 -46.75 35.74
CA ALA A 459 -26.64 -47.74 36.73
C ALA A 459 -28.03 -47.42 37.31
N SER A 460 -28.31 -46.14 37.56
CA SER A 460 -29.63 -45.66 38.00
C SER A 460 -30.74 -45.92 36.97
N ARG A 461 -30.45 -45.76 35.67
CA ARG A 461 -31.40 -46.04 34.59
C ARG A 461 -31.66 -47.54 34.43
N ARG A 462 -30.63 -48.40 34.53
CA ARG A 462 -30.80 -49.86 34.47
C ARG A 462 -31.63 -50.42 35.61
N LEU A 463 -31.44 -49.92 36.83
CA LEU A 463 -32.23 -50.33 38.01
C LEU A 463 -33.68 -49.83 37.98
N ARG A 464 -33.97 -48.78 37.19
CA ARG A 464 -35.35 -48.32 36.94
C ARG A 464 -36.08 -49.13 35.85
N GLY A 465 -35.34 -49.88 35.02
CA GLY A 465 -35.86 -50.68 33.91
C GLY A 465 -36.13 -52.16 34.24
N LEU A 466 -35.83 -52.63 35.45
CA LEU A 466 -36.26 -53.93 35.95
C LEU A 466 -37.59 -53.76 36.70
N ARG A 467 -38.68 -53.77 35.95
CA ARG A 467 -40.05 -53.99 36.43
C ARG A 467 -40.70 -55.05 35.58
#